data_AF-A0A7J6TFG7-F1
#
_entry.id   AF-A0A7J6TFG7-F1
#
_cell.length_a   1.000
_cell.length_b   1.000
_cell.length_c   1.000
_cell.angle_alpha   90.00
_cell.angle_beta   90.00
_cell.angle_gamma   90.00
#
_symmetry.space_group_name_H-M   'P 1'
#
loop_
_entity.id
_entity.type
_entity.pdbx_description
1 polymer ?
#
loop_
_entity_poly.entity_id
_entity_poly.type
_entity_poly.pdbx_seq_one_letter_code
_entity_poly.pdbx_strand_id
1 'polypeptide(L)'
;MDLRKAMQEIYRVLKPGGVVVFDTISRNFKSYLLVWLVAQELLQVMYNDTHDWRLFITPEEMERLLGDIGFVVGKCMVRYGALLSICYMTPVYSYRG
;
A
#
# COMPACT_ATOMS: atom_id res chain seq x y z
N MET A 1 -12.82 -0.52 4.53
CA MET A 1 -12.03 0.72 4.55
C MET A 1 -12.08 1.34 3.16
N ASP A 2 -12.28 2.65 3.04
CA ASP A 2 -12.17 3.36 1.75
C ASP A 2 -10.73 3.85 1.56
N LEU A 3 -9.96 3.12 0.74
CA LEU A 3 -8.55 3.40 0.51
C LEU A 3 -8.33 4.74 -0.21
N ARG A 4 -9.19 5.08 -1.18
CA ARG A 4 -9.04 6.32 -1.95
C ARG A 4 -9.24 7.52 -1.04
N LYS A 5 -10.30 7.50 -0.23
CA LYS A 5 -10.56 8.56 0.75
C LYS A 5 -9.43 8.68 1.77
N ALA A 6 -8.90 7.57 2.27
CA ALA A 6 -7.76 7.58 3.18
C ALA A 6 -6.53 8.28 2.56
N MET A 7 -6.20 7.94 1.30
CA MET A 7 -5.06 8.56 0.60
C MET A 7 -5.29 10.03 0.26
N GLN A 8 -6.53 10.43 -0.04
CA GLN A 8 -6.90 11.84 -0.24
C GLN A 8 -6.72 12.67 1.04
N GLU A 9 -7.12 12.13 2.19
CA GLU A 9 -6.92 12.80 3.48
C GLU A 9 -5.43 12.90 3.83
N ILE A 10 -4.64 11.86 3.55
CA ILE A 10 -3.17 11.91 3.69
C ILE A 10 -2.60 13.01 2.79
N TYR A 11 -3.00 13.07 1.51
CA TYR A 11 -2.56 14.12 0.60
C TYR A 11 -2.89 15.53 1.14
N ARG A 12 -4.10 15.72 1.67
CA ARG A 12 -4.58 17.01 2.20
C ARG A 12 -3.77 17.51 3.39
N VAL A 13 -3.27 16.62 4.24
CA VAL A 13 -2.57 17.00 5.48
C VAL A 13 -1.04 17.04 5.33
N LEU A 14 -0.50 16.58 4.21
CA LEU A 14 0.94 16.67 3.95
C LEU A 14 1.39 18.12 3.80
N LYS A 15 2.53 18.44 4.41
CA LYS A 15 3.22 19.70 4.16
C LYS A 15 3.84 19.70 2.76
N PRO A 16 4.01 20.86 2.11
CA PRO A 16 4.85 21.01 0.93
C PRO A 16 6.21 20.31 1.10
N GLY A 17 6.57 19.44 0.15
CA GLY A 17 7.77 18.59 0.19
C GLY A 17 7.68 17.35 1.12
N GLY A 18 6.55 17.10 1.77
CA GLY A 18 6.34 15.92 2.62
C GLY A 18 6.44 14.60 1.84
N VAL A 19 6.71 13.50 2.54
CA VAL A 19 6.87 12.16 1.95
C VAL A 19 5.84 11.23 2.57
N VAL A 20 5.24 10.37 1.74
CA VAL A 20 4.44 9.23 2.22
C VAL A 20 5.20 7.96 1.89
N VAL A 21 5.36 7.10 2.89
CA VAL A 21 5.88 5.75 2.72
C VAL A 21 4.77 4.80 3.14
N PHE A 22 4.52 3.78 2.32
CA PHE A 22 3.56 2.73 2.65
C PHE A 22 4.16 1.37 2.31
N ASP A 23 3.70 0.37 3.04
CA ASP A 23 3.92 -1.02 2.72
C ASP A 23 2.59 -1.68 2.32
N THR A 24 2.69 -2.75 1.54
CA THR A 24 1.54 -3.59 1.22
C THR A 24 1.98 -5.03 1.04
N ILE A 25 1.11 -5.95 1.46
CA ILE A 25 1.17 -7.34 1.04
C ILE A 25 0.47 -7.40 -0.32
N SER A 26 1.19 -7.83 -1.35
CA SER A 26 0.64 -7.86 -2.71
C SER A 26 -0.47 -8.90 -2.79
N ARG A 27 -1.61 -8.55 -3.39
CA ARG A 27 -2.71 -9.48 -3.64
C ARG A 27 -2.34 -10.46 -4.74
N ASN A 28 -1.80 -11.62 -4.37
CA ASN A 28 -1.44 -12.69 -5.28
C ASN A 28 -1.59 -14.06 -4.61
N PHE A 29 -1.43 -15.12 -5.39
CA PHE A 29 -1.63 -16.48 -4.90
C PHE A 29 -0.67 -16.87 -3.77
N LYS A 30 0.56 -16.32 -3.73
CA LYS A 30 1.52 -16.62 -2.68
C LYS A 30 1.12 -15.98 -1.36
N SER A 31 0.64 -14.74 -1.36
CA SER A 31 0.15 -14.08 -0.15
C SER A 31 -1.14 -14.71 0.37
N TYR A 32 -2.01 -15.17 -0.53
CA TYR A 32 -3.19 -15.97 -0.15
C TYR A 32 -2.78 -17.23 0.61
N LEU A 33 -1.84 -17.99 0.03
CA LEU A 33 -1.41 -19.26 0.62
C LEU A 33 -0.64 -19.06 1.93
N LEU A 34 0.35 -18.16 1.94
CA LEU A 34 1.29 -18.06 3.05
C LEU A 34 0.78 -17.17 4.19
N VAL A 35 0.21 -16.00 3.87
CA VAL A 35 -0.21 -15.03 4.90
C VAL A 35 -1.60 -15.38 5.40
N TRP A 36 -2.56 -15.53 4.50
CA TRP A 36 -3.94 -15.76 4.89
C TRP A 36 -4.17 -17.22 5.32
N LEU A 37 -3.91 -18.20 4.44
CA LEU A 37 -4.21 -19.59 4.77
C LEU A 37 -3.27 -20.18 5.83
N VAL A 38 -1.95 -20.13 5.62
CA VAL A 38 -1.02 -20.78 6.55
C VAL A 38 -0.87 -19.99 7.85
N ALA A 39 -0.47 -18.73 7.81
CA ALA A 39 -0.14 -17.99 9.03
C ALA A 39 -1.38 -17.63 9.87
N GLN A 40 -2.47 -17.21 9.22
CA GLN A 40 -3.69 -16.82 9.93
C GLN A 40 -4.62 -18.01 10.18
N GLU A 41 -5.15 -18.67 9.14
CA GLU A 41 -6.20 -19.69 9.34
C GLU A 41 -5.68 -20.99 9.98
N LEU A 42 -4.51 -21.48 9.57
CA LEU A 42 -3.98 -22.76 10.07
C LEU A 42 -3.15 -22.62 11.35
N LEU A 43 -2.23 -21.66 11.38
CA LEU A 43 -1.29 -21.50 12.49
C LEU A 43 -1.77 -20.51 13.55
N GLN A 44 -2.79 -19.69 13.26
CA GLN A 44 -3.36 -18.71 14.18
C GLN A 44 -2.30 -17.81 14.85
N VAL A 45 -1.28 -17.42 14.09
CA VAL A 45 -0.20 -16.53 14.57
C VAL A 45 -0.73 -15.14 14.93
N MET A 46 -1.93 -14.81 14.46
CA MET A 46 -2.60 -13.53 14.62
C MET A 46 -4.11 -13.71 14.77
N TYR A 47 -4.79 -12.67 15.25
CA TYR A 47 -6.23 -12.71 15.44
C TYR A 47 -6.96 -12.95 14.11
N ASN A 48 -8.07 -13.69 14.17
CA ASN A 48 -8.90 -13.97 13.01
C ASN A 48 -9.42 -12.67 12.38
N ASP A 49 -9.66 -12.69 11.07
CA ASP A 49 -10.10 -11.53 10.28
C ASP A 49 -9.16 -10.30 10.27
N THR A 50 -7.91 -10.43 10.72
CA THR A 50 -6.91 -9.34 10.59
C THR A 50 -6.40 -9.16 9.16
N HIS A 51 -6.33 -10.23 8.36
CA HIS A 51 -5.81 -10.20 7.00
C HIS A 51 -6.84 -10.66 5.96
N ASP A 52 -7.88 -9.87 5.69
CA ASP A 52 -8.75 -10.15 4.54
C ASP A 52 -7.96 -9.98 3.23
N TRP A 53 -7.61 -11.10 2.60
CA TRP A 53 -6.82 -11.13 1.36
C TRP A 53 -7.44 -10.30 0.23
N ARG A 54 -8.76 -10.12 0.22
CA ARG A 54 -9.44 -9.30 -0.80
C ARG A 54 -9.10 -7.81 -0.67
N LEU A 55 -8.75 -7.38 0.54
CA LEU A 55 -8.36 -6.00 0.85
C LEU A 55 -6.87 -5.74 0.60
N PHE A 56 -6.08 -6.78 0.33
CA PHE A 56 -4.70 -6.59 -0.11
C PHE A 56 -4.69 -5.82 -1.45
N ILE A 57 -3.71 -4.93 -1.60
CA ILE A 57 -3.55 -4.11 -2.80
C ILE A 57 -2.21 -4.43 -3.46
N THR A 58 -2.21 -4.58 -4.79
CA THR A 58 -0.95 -4.75 -5.51
C THR A 58 -0.18 -3.44 -5.57
N PRO A 59 1.16 -3.47 -5.71
CA PRO A 59 1.93 -2.26 -5.94
C PRO A 59 1.38 -1.44 -7.11
N GLU A 60 1.07 -2.09 -8.23
CA GLU A 60 0.60 -1.43 -9.45
C GLU A 60 -0.77 -0.75 -9.28
N GLU A 61 -1.69 -1.38 -8.53
CA GLU A 61 -2.98 -0.78 -8.17
C GLU A 61 -2.81 0.45 -7.29
N MET A 62 -1.88 0.37 -6.34
CA MET A 62 -1.58 1.45 -5.40
C MET A 62 -0.91 2.63 -6.11
N GLU A 63 0.09 2.37 -6.96
CA GLU A 63 0.75 3.39 -7.79
C GLU A 63 -0.26 4.13 -8.67
N ARG A 64 -1.19 3.41 -9.32
CA ARG A 64 -2.24 4.02 -10.13
C ARG A 64 -3.17 4.90 -9.29
N LEU A 65 -3.65 4.39 -8.15
CA LEU A 65 -4.54 5.13 -7.26
C LEU A 65 -3.91 6.45 -6.78
N LEU A 66 -2.62 6.44 -6.50
CA LEU A 66 -1.89 7.58 -5.98
C LEU A 66 -1.56 8.59 -7.08
N GLY A 67 -1.25 8.12 -8.29
CA GLY A 67 -1.15 8.96 -9.48
C GLY A 67 -2.45 9.73 -9.73
N ASP A 68 -3.60 9.06 -9.63
CA ASP A 68 -4.93 9.71 -9.77
C ASP A 68 -5.19 10.80 -8.71
N ILE A 69 -4.57 10.70 -7.53
CA ILE A 69 -4.75 11.65 -6.42
C ILE A 69 -3.80 12.85 -6.55
N GLY A 70 -2.70 12.72 -7.29
CA GLY A 70 -1.71 13.79 -7.48
C GLY A 70 -0.36 13.54 -6.79
N PHE A 71 -0.05 12.30 -6.43
CA PHE A 71 1.29 11.92 -5.98
C PHE A 71 2.22 11.64 -7.16
N VAL A 72 3.51 11.99 -7.03
CA VAL A 72 4.58 11.40 -7.85
C VAL A 72 4.97 10.08 -7.19
N VAL A 73 4.75 9.00 -7.91
CA VAL A 73 5.19 7.68 -7.49
C VAL A 73 6.72 7.61 -7.67
N GLY A 74 7.44 7.46 -6.57
CA GLY A 74 8.87 7.19 -6.57
C GLY A 74 9.18 5.71 -6.84
N LYS A 75 10.46 5.36 -6.95
CA LYS A 75 10.87 3.97 -7.18
C LYS A 75 10.50 3.10 -5.97
N CYS A 76 9.77 2.01 -6.16
CA CYS A 76 9.50 1.06 -5.07
C CYS A 76 10.81 0.38 -4.62
N MET A 77 11.23 0.59 -3.36
CA MET A 77 12.62 0.32 -2.93
C MET A 77 12.85 -1.11 -2.44
N VAL A 78 11.84 -1.74 -1.85
CA VAL A 78 11.99 -3.06 -1.22
C VAL A 78 10.87 -3.98 -1.67
N ARG A 79 11.23 -5.01 -2.46
CA ARG A 79 10.38 -6.16 -2.76
C ARG A 79 10.94 -7.37 -2.00
N TYR A 80 10.38 -7.71 -0.84
CA TYR A 80 10.70 -8.95 -0.14
C TYR A 80 10.00 -10.11 -0.87
N GLY A 81 10.63 -10.55 -1.96
CA GLY A 81 10.04 -11.49 -2.90
C GLY A 81 8.74 -10.94 -3.52
N ALA A 82 7.80 -11.85 -3.81
CA ALA A 82 6.48 -11.48 -4.32
C ALA A 82 5.44 -11.25 -3.20
N LEU A 83 5.84 -11.22 -1.93
CA LEU A 83 4.90 -11.14 -0.81
C LEU A 83 4.68 -9.73 -0.30
N LEU A 84 5.75 -9.04 0.07
CA LEU A 84 5.69 -7.72 0.70
C LEU A 84 6.44 -6.70 -0.17
N SER A 85 5.79 -5.56 -0.42
CA SER A 85 6.37 -4.44 -1.16
C SER A 85 6.31 -3.17 -0.30
N ILE A 86 7.42 -2.45 -0.22
CA ILE A 86 7.51 -1.13 0.42
C ILE A 86 7.82 -0.11 -0.66
N CYS A 87 6.93 0.86 -0.84
CA CYS A 87 7.11 1.94 -1.81
C CYS A 87 7.10 3.30 -1.10
N TYR A 88 7.89 4.25 -1.63
CA TYR A 88 7.94 5.63 -1.16
C TYR A 88 7.44 6.59 -2.24
N MET A 89 6.83 7.69 -1.83
CA MET A 89 6.25 8.67 -2.74
C MET A 89 6.37 10.09 -2.20
N THR A 90 6.43 11.04 -3.12
CA THR A 90 6.36 12.47 -2.84
C THR A 90 5.12 13.05 -3.53
N PRO A 91 4.31 13.89 -2.88
CA PRO A 91 3.25 14.62 -3.56
C PRO A 91 3.83 15.48 -4.68
N VAL A 92 3.13 15.59 -5.81
CA VAL A 92 3.43 16.67 -6.77
C VAL A 92 2.99 17.97 -6.11
N TYR A 93 3.94 18.75 -5.60
CA TYR A 93 3.70 20.17 -5.37
C TYR A 93 4.04 20.88 -6.67
N SER A 94 3.02 21.39 -7.37
CA SER A 94 3.27 22.46 -8.33
C SER A 94 3.83 23.63 -7.54
N TYR A 95 5.06 24.03 -7.83
CA TYR A 95 5.51 25.38 -7.50
C TYR A 95 4.59 26.34 -8.26
N ARG A 96 3.45 26.70 -7.66
CA ARG A 96 2.83 27.98 -7.96
C ARG A 96 3.75 29.01 -7.31
N GLY A 97 4.44 29.75 -8.16
CA GLY A 97 5.37 30.82 -7.77
C GLY A 97 4.74 31.89 -6.92
#